data_AF-A0A4U9WJ41-F1
#
_entry.id   AF-A0A4U9WJ41-F1
#
_cell.length_a   1.000
_cell.length_b   1.000
_cell.length_c   1.000
_cell.angle_alpha   90.00
_cell.angle_beta   90.00
_cell.angle_gamma   90.00
#
_symmetry.space_group_name_H-M   'P 1'
#
loop_
_entity.id
_entity.type
_entity.pdbx_description
1 polymer ?
#
loop_
_entity_poly.entity_id
_entity_poly.type
_entity_poly.pdbx_seq_one_letter_code
_entity_poly.pdbx_strand_id
1 'polypeptide(L)'
;MVLDEELKMMTRICDADVKTFGPFLTPMSHLVHTGYRLEGHSSLPVPAILQHSMFAPTVTGSPLENATRVIAKYETSGRGYYSGFAALLGSDGGEPTIDSAILIRTSEIESTGKLTMGLGATLVRTSNPASEAAETRAKAAALQCAMGLKGSSPSIFQDEEVAVALQKTQSSPSCILV
;
A
#
# COMPACT_ATOMS: atom_id res chain seq x y z
N MET A 1 12.49 -2.87 8.61
CA MET A 1 11.99 -1.49 8.74
C MET A 1 10.47 -1.45 8.62
N VAL A 2 9.86 -1.46 7.44
CA VAL A 2 8.38 -1.32 7.34
C VAL A 2 7.63 -2.45 8.06
N LEU A 3 8.12 -3.69 7.97
CA LEU A 3 7.60 -4.83 8.74
C LEU A 3 7.58 -4.56 10.26
N ASP A 4 8.66 -3.99 10.81
CA ASP A 4 8.76 -3.71 12.24
C ASP A 4 7.72 -2.67 12.67
N GLU A 5 7.42 -1.71 11.79
CA GLU A 5 6.45 -0.64 12.06
C GLU A 5 5.02 -1.13 11.99
N GLU A 6 4.72 -2.03 11.06
CA GLU A 6 3.42 -2.70 11.02
C GLU A 6 3.25 -3.67 12.18
N LEU A 7 4.30 -4.36 12.63
CA LEU A 7 4.26 -5.16 13.85
C LEU A 7 3.92 -4.30 15.07
N LYS A 8 4.52 -3.11 15.23
CA LYS A 8 4.15 -2.16 16.30
C LYS A 8 2.69 -1.71 16.22
N MET A 9 2.14 -1.63 15.01
CA MET A 9 0.72 -1.32 14.81
C MET A 9 -0.16 -2.50 15.22
N MET A 10 0.20 -3.72 14.80
CA MET A 10 -0.49 -4.95 15.16
C MET A 10 -0.51 -5.17 16.67
N THR A 11 0.54 -4.83 17.42
CA THR A 11 0.53 -4.92 18.89
C THR A 11 -0.45 -3.96 19.59
N ARG A 12 -0.96 -2.94 18.89
CA ARG A 12 -2.02 -2.06 19.42
C ARG A 12 -3.42 -2.54 19.06
N ILE A 13 -3.53 -3.39 18.05
CA ILE A 13 -4.80 -3.86 17.48
C ILE A 13 -5.13 -5.26 18.01
N CYS A 14 -4.12 -6.14 18.09
CA CYS A 14 -4.30 -7.54 18.42
C CYS A 14 -4.00 -7.83 19.90
N ASP A 15 -4.75 -8.78 20.46
CA ASP A 15 -4.66 -9.16 21.87
C ASP A 15 -3.45 -10.08 22.14
N ALA A 16 -3.13 -10.98 21.21
CA ALA A 16 -2.01 -11.90 21.28
C ALA A 16 -1.68 -12.49 19.88
N ASP A 17 -0.60 -13.28 19.83
CA ASP A 17 -0.26 -14.20 18.73
C ASP A 17 -0.21 -13.57 17.33
N VAL A 18 0.38 -12.38 17.21
CA VAL A 18 0.65 -11.77 15.90
C VAL A 18 1.65 -12.62 15.13
N LYS A 19 1.22 -13.18 14.00
CA LYS A 19 2.02 -14.02 13.10
C LYS A 19 2.45 -13.24 11.87
N THR A 20 3.65 -13.55 11.38
CA THR A 20 4.22 -12.97 10.17
C THR A 20 4.45 -14.05 9.13
N PHE A 21 4.04 -13.80 7.89
CA PHE A 21 4.22 -14.70 6.75
C PHE A 21 4.90 -13.96 5.60
N GLY A 22 5.83 -14.63 4.90
CA GLY A 22 6.55 -14.07 3.76
C GLY A 22 8.07 -14.11 3.95
N PRO A 23 8.84 -13.33 3.16
CA PRO A 23 8.35 -12.35 2.18
C PRO A 23 7.70 -13.02 0.96
N PHE A 24 6.77 -12.31 0.33
CA PHE A 24 6.13 -12.69 -0.93
C PHE A 24 6.50 -11.71 -2.04
N LEU A 25 6.53 -12.19 -3.28
CA LEU A 25 6.57 -11.35 -4.47
C LEU A 25 5.17 -11.22 -5.06
N THR A 26 4.68 -9.98 -5.09
CA THR A 26 3.38 -9.61 -5.66
C THR A 26 3.61 -8.90 -6.98
N PRO A 27 3.50 -9.60 -8.11
CA PRO A 27 3.70 -8.98 -9.40
C PRO A 27 2.48 -8.16 -9.81
N MET A 28 2.73 -6.99 -10.38
CA MET A 28 1.76 -6.09 -11.00
C MET A 28 2.14 -5.88 -12.46
N SER A 29 1.30 -5.19 -13.22
CA SER A 29 1.54 -5.01 -14.67
C SER A 29 2.88 -4.35 -15.01
N HIS A 30 3.39 -3.46 -14.15
CA HIS A 30 4.58 -2.62 -14.43
C HIS A 30 5.70 -2.73 -13.38
N LEU A 31 5.50 -3.48 -12.29
CA LEU A 31 6.46 -3.61 -11.18
C LEU A 31 6.13 -4.83 -10.33
N VAL A 32 7.05 -5.21 -9.45
CA VAL A 32 6.85 -6.27 -8.44
C VAL A 32 7.08 -5.67 -7.06
N HIS A 33 6.20 -5.97 -6.11
CA HIS A 33 6.39 -5.63 -4.71
C HIS A 33 6.84 -6.84 -3.90
N THR A 34 7.79 -6.63 -3.00
CA THR A 34 8.05 -7.54 -1.88
C THR A 34 7.18 -7.11 -0.70
N GLY A 35 6.54 -8.05 -0.01
CA GLY A 35 5.95 -7.71 1.28
C GLY A 35 5.66 -8.92 2.16
N TYR A 36 5.03 -8.64 3.29
CA TYR A 36 4.69 -9.63 4.30
C TYR A 36 3.20 -9.59 4.56
N ARG A 37 2.67 -10.68 5.12
CA ARG A 37 1.31 -10.74 5.63
C ARG A 37 1.36 -10.90 7.14
N LEU A 38 0.60 -10.07 7.84
CA LEU A 38 0.46 -10.12 9.29
C LEU A 38 -0.95 -10.62 9.63
N GLU A 39 -1.04 -11.52 10.59
CA GLU A 39 -2.32 -12.02 11.10
C GLU A 39 -2.31 -11.97 12.63
N GLY A 40 -3.46 -11.71 13.23
CA GLY A 40 -3.63 -11.73 14.68
C GLY A 40 -5.11 -11.71 15.04
N HIS A 41 -5.40 -11.92 16.33
CA HIS A 41 -6.76 -11.84 16.84
C HIS A 41 -6.98 -10.50 17.53
N SER A 42 -8.13 -9.87 17.29
CA SER A 42 -8.53 -8.61 17.93
C SER A 42 -9.96 -8.74 18.45
N SER A 43 -10.14 -8.34 19.70
CA SER A 43 -11.45 -8.13 20.33
C SER A 43 -11.96 -6.69 20.18
N LEU A 44 -11.21 -5.81 19.51
CA LEU A 44 -11.59 -4.42 19.32
C LEU A 44 -12.76 -4.30 18.34
N PRO A 45 -13.69 -3.36 18.56
CA PRO A 45 -14.72 -3.07 17.59
C PRO A 45 -14.09 -2.46 16.32
N VAL A 46 -14.69 -2.72 15.16
CA VAL A 46 -14.17 -2.28 13.85
C VAL A 46 -13.76 -0.79 13.79
N PRO A 47 -14.51 0.18 14.35
CA PRO A 47 -14.07 1.58 14.38
C PRO A 47 -12.74 1.80 15.11
N ALA A 48 -12.47 1.06 16.20
CA ALA A 48 -11.22 1.16 16.93
C ALA A 48 -10.06 0.53 16.14
N ILE A 49 -10.30 -0.61 15.46
CA ILE A 49 -9.32 -1.22 14.55
C ILE A 49 -8.90 -0.21 13.47
N LEU A 50 -9.86 0.41 12.80
CA LEU A 50 -9.62 1.44 11.80
C LEU A 50 -8.86 2.65 12.37
N GLN A 51 -9.22 3.12 13.57
CA GLN A 51 -8.53 4.23 14.21
C GLN A 51 -7.08 3.91 14.55
N HIS A 52 -6.81 2.70 15.06
CA HIS A 52 -5.46 2.29 15.45
C HIS A 52 -4.56 1.89 14.28
N SER A 53 -5.16 1.56 13.13
CA SER A 53 -4.44 1.27 11.88
C SER A 53 -4.18 2.50 11.01
N MET A 54 -4.76 3.66 11.35
CA MET A 54 -4.52 4.91 10.63
C MET A 54 -3.17 5.54 10.97
N PHE A 55 -2.29 5.84 10.01
CA PHE A 55 -2.23 5.29 8.65
C PHE A 55 -1.04 4.35 8.54
N ALA A 56 -1.09 3.44 7.57
CA ALA A 56 -0.04 2.45 7.42
C ALA A 56 1.36 3.09 7.26
N PRO A 57 2.39 2.52 7.89
CA PRO A 57 3.77 3.02 7.79
C PRO A 57 4.33 3.01 6.36
N THR A 58 3.81 2.14 5.49
CA THR A 58 4.17 2.04 4.06
C THR A 58 3.94 3.34 3.29
N VAL A 59 2.93 4.11 3.67
CA VAL A 59 2.49 5.33 2.96
C VAL A 59 2.68 6.62 3.75
N THR A 60 3.14 6.50 5.00
CA THR A 60 3.46 7.63 5.88
C THR A 60 4.94 7.66 6.24
N GLY A 61 5.38 6.68 7.02
CA GLY A 61 6.75 6.50 7.48
C GLY A 61 6.81 6.10 8.95
N SER A 62 7.99 6.23 9.56
CA SER A 62 8.18 5.92 10.97
C SER A 62 9.21 6.83 11.65
N PRO A 63 9.05 7.10 12.97
CA PRO A 63 7.85 6.83 13.78
C PRO A 63 6.63 7.61 13.27
N LEU A 64 5.41 7.05 13.36
CA LEU A 64 4.22 7.57 12.66
C LEU A 64 3.97 9.07 12.92
N GLU A 65 3.99 9.51 14.18
CA GLU A 65 3.82 10.93 14.54
C GLU A 65 4.94 11.82 13.98
N ASN A 66 6.16 11.31 13.91
CA ASN A 66 7.26 12.06 13.32
C ASN A 66 7.12 12.12 11.79
N ALA A 67 6.69 11.03 11.18
CA ALA A 67 6.43 10.96 9.75
C ALA A 67 5.36 11.96 9.33
N THR A 68 4.25 12.08 10.07
CA THR A 68 3.21 13.09 9.78
C THR A 68 3.72 14.53 9.91
N ARG A 69 4.60 14.82 10.89
CA ARG A 69 5.26 16.14 10.99
C ARG A 69 6.22 16.41 9.82
N VAL A 70 6.97 15.40 9.37
CA VAL A 70 7.86 15.53 8.21
C VAL A 70 7.03 15.76 6.94
N ILE A 71 5.96 14.99 6.74
CA ILE A 71 5.00 15.17 5.65
C ILE A 71 4.45 16.60 5.64
N ALA A 72 3.92 17.07 6.77
CA ALA A 72 3.37 18.42 6.89
C ALA A 72 4.41 19.53 6.66
N LYS A 73 5.69 19.25 6.94
CA LYS A 73 6.79 20.20 6.68
C LYS A 73 7.14 20.32 5.20
N TYR A 74 7.07 19.22 4.43
CA TYR A 74 7.59 19.17 3.06
C TYR A 74 6.50 19.16 1.98
N GLU A 75 5.26 18.80 2.31
CA GLU A 75 4.14 18.86 1.37
C GLU A 75 3.42 20.21 1.45
N THR A 76 3.18 20.84 0.30
CA THR A 76 2.56 22.17 0.20
C THR A 76 1.04 22.14 0.16
N SER A 77 0.44 20.95 0.08
CA SER A 77 -1.01 20.74 0.01
C SER A 77 -1.42 19.56 0.87
N GLY A 78 -2.69 19.54 1.28
CA GLY A 78 -3.26 18.34 1.90
C GLY A 78 -3.27 17.15 0.93
N ARG A 79 -3.30 15.94 1.50
CA ARG A 79 -3.25 14.69 0.72
C ARG A 79 -4.60 14.25 0.14
N GLY A 80 -5.71 14.91 0.48
CA GLY A 80 -7.04 14.39 0.13
C GLY A 80 -7.24 13.00 0.74
N TYR A 81 -7.58 12.01 -0.09
CA TYR A 81 -7.71 10.62 0.33
C TYR A 81 -6.42 9.80 0.14
N TYR A 82 -5.39 10.36 -0.51
CA TYR A 82 -4.11 9.67 -0.68
C TYR A 82 -3.52 9.24 0.67
N SER A 83 -3.01 8.01 0.74
CA SER A 83 -2.54 7.32 1.96
C SER A 83 -3.62 6.97 2.99
N GLY A 84 -4.88 7.33 2.72
CA GLY A 84 -6.03 6.91 3.49
C GLY A 84 -6.44 5.46 3.20
N PHE A 85 -7.68 5.12 3.55
CA PHE A 85 -8.25 3.80 3.24
C PHE A 85 -9.68 3.93 2.71
N ALA A 86 -10.10 2.96 1.90
CA ALA A 86 -11.50 2.66 1.67
C ALA A 86 -11.82 1.35 2.40
N ALA A 87 -12.91 1.32 3.16
CA ALA A 87 -13.34 0.16 3.92
C ALA A 87 -14.76 -0.25 3.53
N LEU A 88 -14.93 -1.53 3.21
CA LEU A 88 -16.20 -2.19 3.07
C LEU A 88 -16.55 -2.84 4.41
N LEU A 89 -17.62 -2.35 5.03
CA LEU A 89 -18.14 -2.89 6.28
C LEU A 89 -19.29 -3.85 5.97
N GLY A 90 -19.28 -5.01 6.61
CA GLY A 90 -20.29 -6.04 6.41
C GLY A 90 -20.66 -6.76 7.69
N SER A 91 -21.50 -7.78 7.52
CA SER A 91 -21.81 -8.75 8.57
C SER A 91 -21.88 -10.14 7.94
N ASP A 92 -21.26 -11.12 8.57
CA ASP A 92 -21.38 -12.53 8.21
C ASP A 92 -21.78 -13.34 9.45
N GLY A 93 -22.91 -14.06 9.36
CA GLY A 93 -23.45 -14.81 10.50
C GLY A 93 -23.79 -13.99 11.75
N GLY A 94 -23.94 -12.66 11.61
CA GLY A 94 -24.12 -11.73 12.73
C GLY A 94 -22.83 -11.13 13.28
N GLU A 95 -21.67 -11.59 12.82
CA GLU A 95 -20.36 -11.04 13.17
C GLU A 95 -19.98 -9.91 12.22
N PRO A 96 -19.37 -8.80 12.72
CA PRO A 96 -18.93 -7.71 11.86
C PRO A 96 -17.73 -8.11 11.00
N THR A 97 -17.78 -7.78 9.72
CA THR A 97 -16.66 -7.99 8.79
C THR A 97 -16.16 -6.66 8.25
N ILE A 98 -14.86 -6.59 7.96
CA ILE A 98 -14.22 -5.46 7.31
C ILE A 98 -13.24 -5.95 6.25
N ASP A 99 -13.33 -5.37 5.06
CA ASP A 99 -12.30 -5.43 4.04
C ASP A 99 -11.86 -4.00 3.73
N SER A 100 -10.58 -3.70 3.85
CA SER A 100 -10.07 -2.34 3.65
C SER A 100 -8.82 -2.32 2.79
N ALA A 101 -8.75 -1.36 1.88
CA ALA A 101 -7.60 -1.13 1.02
C ALA A 101 -7.02 0.26 1.26
N ILE A 102 -5.68 0.36 1.23
CA ILE A 102 -5.00 1.65 1.24
C ILE A 102 -5.24 2.36 -0.10
N LEU A 103 -5.60 3.64 -0.02
CA LEU A 103 -5.82 4.50 -1.18
C LEU A 103 -4.48 4.99 -1.74
N ILE A 104 -3.85 4.09 -2.50
CA ILE A 104 -2.71 4.33 -3.38
C ILE A 104 -3.01 3.78 -4.77
N ARG A 105 -2.33 4.29 -5.80
CA ARG A 105 -2.64 3.97 -7.20
C ARG A 105 -4.10 4.29 -7.54
N THR A 106 -4.61 5.38 -6.96
CA THR A 106 -5.97 5.86 -7.09
C THR A 106 -5.96 7.27 -7.68
N SER A 107 -7.00 7.60 -8.46
CA SER A 107 -7.25 8.94 -8.98
C SER A 107 -8.50 9.51 -8.31
N GLU A 108 -8.38 10.73 -7.78
CA GLU A 108 -9.53 11.52 -7.33
C GLU A 108 -9.98 12.40 -8.50
N ILE A 109 -11.27 12.31 -8.85
CA ILE A 109 -11.86 13.07 -9.95
C ILE A 109 -12.89 14.04 -9.37
N GLU A 110 -12.62 15.33 -9.49
CA GLU A 110 -13.55 16.39 -9.09
C GLU A 110 -14.72 16.50 -10.09
N SER A 111 -15.83 17.10 -9.65
CA SER A 111 -16.99 17.35 -10.53
C SER A 111 -16.66 18.26 -11.74
N THR A 112 -15.56 19.00 -11.68
CA THR A 112 -15.02 19.81 -12.78
C THR A 112 -14.31 18.98 -13.85
N GLY A 113 -14.08 17.69 -13.60
CA GLY A 113 -13.27 16.81 -14.43
C GLY A 113 -11.76 16.87 -14.11
N LYS A 114 -11.34 17.68 -13.13
CA LYS A 114 -9.95 17.70 -12.68
C LYS A 114 -9.60 16.37 -11.99
N LEU A 115 -8.53 15.74 -12.47
CA LEU A 115 -8.00 14.50 -11.95
C LEU A 115 -6.74 14.76 -11.12
N THR A 116 -6.68 14.20 -9.92
CA THR A 116 -5.51 14.26 -9.03
C THR A 116 -5.07 12.84 -8.66
N MET A 117 -3.77 12.58 -8.74
CA MET A 117 -3.16 11.30 -8.36
C MET A 117 -2.09 11.53 -7.30
N GLY A 118 -2.29 10.96 -6.11
CA GLY A 118 -1.26 10.90 -5.08
C GLY A 118 -0.24 9.80 -5.36
N LEU A 119 1.04 10.17 -5.37
CA LEU A 119 2.16 9.25 -5.63
C LEU A 119 3.27 9.47 -4.61
N GLY A 120 3.99 8.40 -4.26
CA GLY A 120 5.09 8.47 -3.33
C GLY A 120 5.98 7.23 -3.36
N ALA A 121 7.13 7.38 -2.71
CA ALA A 121 8.13 6.34 -2.52
C ALA A 121 8.62 6.38 -1.06
N THR A 122 9.06 5.23 -0.56
CA THR A 122 9.55 5.11 0.81
C THR A 122 11.00 5.57 0.87
N LEU A 123 11.22 6.77 1.40
CA LEU A 123 12.57 7.33 1.51
C LEU A 123 13.33 6.73 2.69
N VAL A 124 14.51 6.18 2.43
CA VAL A 124 15.44 5.66 3.44
C VAL A 124 16.80 6.34 3.34
N ARG A 125 17.69 6.11 4.31
CA ARG A 125 19.03 6.74 4.37
C ARG A 125 19.83 6.59 3.07
N THR A 126 19.69 5.45 2.40
CA THR A 126 20.43 5.11 1.17
C THR A 126 19.63 5.37 -0.10
N SER A 127 18.48 6.04 -0.01
CA SER A 127 17.67 6.40 -1.17
C SER A 127 18.43 7.32 -2.12
N ASN A 128 18.25 7.10 -3.41
CA ASN A 128 18.74 7.97 -4.47
C ASN A 128 17.57 8.78 -5.06
N PRO A 129 17.56 10.12 -5.00
CA PRO A 129 16.43 10.92 -5.45
C PRO A 129 15.96 10.64 -6.89
N ALA A 130 16.88 10.34 -7.80
CA ALA A 130 16.53 10.02 -9.19
C ALA A 130 15.83 8.66 -9.30
N SER A 131 16.29 7.66 -8.55
CA SER A 131 15.65 6.34 -8.45
C SER A 131 14.25 6.44 -7.84
N GLU A 132 14.07 7.21 -6.76
CA GLU A 132 12.75 7.40 -6.14
C GLU A 132 11.75 8.10 -7.09
N ALA A 133 12.24 9.08 -7.85
CA ALA A 133 11.45 9.72 -8.90
C ALA A 133 11.10 8.75 -10.03
N ALA A 134 11.99 7.82 -10.39
CA ALA A 134 11.70 6.77 -11.36
C ALA A 134 10.65 5.79 -10.83
N GLU A 135 10.74 5.41 -9.56
CA GLU A 135 9.78 4.53 -8.89
C GLU A 135 8.38 5.15 -8.90
N THR A 136 8.23 6.42 -8.50
CA THR A 136 6.92 7.10 -8.52
C THR A 136 6.29 7.14 -9.91
N ARG A 137 7.09 7.33 -10.97
CA ARG A 137 6.62 7.22 -12.37
C ARG A 137 6.21 5.79 -12.75
N ALA A 138 6.98 4.78 -12.34
CA ALA A 138 6.64 3.38 -12.59
C ALA A 138 5.32 2.99 -11.89
N LYS A 139 5.13 3.45 -10.65
CA LYS A 139 3.91 3.30 -9.86
C LYS A 139 2.69 3.96 -10.53
N ALA A 140 2.88 5.11 -11.18
CA ALA A 140 1.81 5.82 -11.89
C ALA A 140 1.43 5.20 -13.24
N ALA A 141 2.34 4.45 -13.87
CA ALA A 141 2.24 4.06 -15.27
C ALA A 141 0.95 3.28 -15.58
N ALA A 142 0.57 2.32 -14.74
CA ALA A 142 -0.64 1.52 -14.96
C ALA A 142 -1.91 2.39 -14.99
N LEU A 143 -2.03 3.33 -14.04
CA LEU A 143 -3.19 4.21 -13.96
C LEU A 143 -3.21 5.24 -15.10
N GLN A 144 -2.05 5.76 -15.49
CA GLN A 144 -1.93 6.64 -16.65
C GLN A 144 -2.32 5.93 -17.95
N CYS A 145 -1.96 4.65 -18.12
CA CYS A 145 -2.41 3.85 -19.28
C CYS A 145 -3.93 3.63 -19.24
N ALA A 146 -4.49 3.27 -18.09
CA ALA A 146 -5.93 3.07 -17.92
C ALA A 146 -6.74 4.35 -18.22
N MET A 147 -6.20 5.51 -17.89
CA MET A 147 -6.81 6.82 -18.18
C MET A 147 -6.55 7.32 -19.61
N GLY A 148 -5.82 6.57 -20.45
CA GLY A 148 -5.47 6.99 -21.81
C GLY A 148 -4.46 8.14 -21.88
N LEU A 149 -3.79 8.48 -20.76
CA LEU A 149 -2.79 9.56 -20.69
C LEU A 149 -1.42 9.13 -21.20
N LYS A 150 -1.18 7.82 -21.28
CA LYS A 150 0.04 7.21 -21.78
C LYS A 150 -0.33 6.05 -22.72
N GLY A 151 0.44 5.87 -23.79
CA GLY A 151 0.31 4.68 -24.65
C GLY A 151 0.55 3.39 -23.86
N SER A 152 0.09 2.26 -24.38
CA SER A 152 0.30 0.95 -23.77
C SER A 152 1.79 0.72 -23.56
N SER A 153 2.19 0.56 -22.30
CA SER A 153 3.56 0.14 -21.96
C SER A 153 3.56 -1.39 -21.83
N PRO A 154 4.62 -2.08 -22.30
CA PRO A 154 4.71 -3.53 -22.21
C PRO A 154 4.68 -3.95 -20.74
N SER A 155 3.91 -5.00 -20.45
CA SER A 155 3.84 -5.53 -19.10
C SER A 155 5.11 -6.28 -18.74
N ILE A 156 5.53 -6.22 -17.48
CA ILE A 156 6.68 -7.00 -16.99
C ILE A 156 6.50 -8.52 -17.16
N PHE A 157 5.26 -9.00 -17.33
CA PHE A 157 4.96 -10.40 -17.61
C PHE A 157 5.35 -10.83 -19.03
N GLN A 158 5.68 -9.89 -19.91
CA GLN A 158 6.20 -10.18 -21.25
C GLN A 158 7.71 -10.43 -21.24
N ASP A 159 8.38 -10.16 -20.13
CA ASP A 159 9.80 -10.45 -19.93
C ASP A 159 9.97 -11.89 -19.41
N GLU A 160 10.67 -12.72 -20.18
CA GLU A 160 10.84 -14.14 -19.91
C GLU A 160 11.67 -14.40 -18.64
N GLU A 161 12.68 -13.57 -18.37
CA GLU A 161 13.49 -13.69 -17.16
C GLU A 161 12.67 -13.36 -15.91
N VAL A 162 11.83 -12.31 -15.99
CA VAL A 162 10.91 -11.93 -14.91
C VAL A 162 9.87 -13.02 -14.66
N ALA A 163 9.29 -13.58 -15.73
CA ALA A 163 8.31 -14.66 -15.61
C ALA A 163 8.90 -15.91 -14.92
N VAL A 164 10.12 -16.31 -15.32
CA VAL A 164 10.83 -17.44 -14.72
C VAL A 164 11.20 -17.16 -13.26
N ALA A 165 11.60 -15.94 -12.92
CA ALA A 165 11.91 -15.55 -11.54
C ALA A 165 10.68 -15.62 -10.63
N LEU A 166 9.53 -15.11 -11.09
CA LEU A 166 8.28 -15.12 -10.32
C LEU A 166 7.74 -16.53 -10.07
N GLN A 167 7.82 -17.43 -11.06
CA GLN A 167 7.36 -18.81 -10.93
C GLN A 167 8.11 -19.60 -9.86
N LYS A 168 9.40 -19.34 -9.65
CA LYS A 168 10.21 -20.01 -8.61
C LYS A 168 9.82 -19.63 -7.18
N THR A 169 9.08 -18.53 -7.01
CA THR A 169 8.75 -17.94 -5.71
C THR A 169 7.28 -18.05 -5.30
N GLN A 170 6.39 -18.51 -6.17
CA GLN A 170 4.94 -18.57 -5.90
C GLN A 170 4.49 -19.99 -5.53
N SER A 171 4.31 -20.25 -4.23
CA SER A 171 3.75 -21.52 -3.71
C SER A 171 2.54 -21.31 -2.78
N SER A 172 1.64 -20.36 -3.06
CA SER A 172 0.28 -20.27 -2.47
C SER A 172 -0.55 -19.12 -3.08
N PRO A 173 -1.90 -19.19 -3.02
CA PRO A 173 -2.77 -18.35 -3.84
C PRO A 173 -2.88 -16.91 -3.34
N SER A 174 -2.96 -16.00 -4.31
CA SER A 174 -3.60 -14.68 -4.33
C SER A 174 -3.96 -14.06 -2.98
N CYS A 175 -3.01 -13.36 -2.37
CA CYS A 175 -3.32 -12.36 -1.35
C CYS A 175 -2.90 -10.99 -1.88
N ILE A 176 -3.84 -10.05 -1.90
CA ILE A 176 -3.54 -8.64 -2.17
C ILE A 176 -2.69 -8.17 -1.01
N LEU A 177 -1.39 -8.09 -1.26
CA LEU A 177 -0.42 -7.48 -0.37
C LEU A 177 -0.60 -5.97 -0.46
N VAL A 178 -0.81 -5.35 0.70
CA VAL A 178 -0.70 -3.90 0.92
C VAL A 178 0.76 -3.46 0.82
#